data_AF-A0AAF3ECD0-F1
#
_entry.id   AF-A0AAF3ECD0-F1
#
_cell.length_a   1.000
_cell.length_b   1.000
_cell.length_c   1.000
_cell.angle_alpha   90.00
_cell.angle_beta   90.00
_cell.angle_gamma   90.00
#
_symmetry.space_group_name_H-M   'P 1'
#
loop_
_entity.id
_entity.type
_entity.pdbx_description
1 polymer ?
#
loop_
_entity_poly.entity_id
_entity_poly.type
_entity_poly.pdbx_seq_one_letter_code
_entity_poly.pdbx_strand_id
1 'polypeptide(L)' 'MCDLILSDQDVLNSTLWTSRAQQPQLGQLYRNKVICASDYISPGHGPMFKVTDQMRQIAQCQGKLSASG' A
#
# COMPACT_ATOMS: atom_id res chain seq x y z
N MET A 1 -14.68 -2.02 -8.25
CA MET A 1 -13.73 -0.90 -8.11
C MET A 1 -12.41 -1.36 -8.69
N CYS A 2 -11.75 -0.58 -9.55
CA CYS A 2 -10.53 -1.01 -10.26
C CYS A 2 -9.23 -0.56 -9.57
N ASP A 3 -9.32 0.31 -8.56
CA ASP A 3 -8.15 0.84 -7.88
C ASP A 3 -7.54 -0.19 -6.93
N LEU A 4 -6.23 -0.40 -7.06
CA LEU A 4 -5.48 -1.26 -6.15
C LEU A 4 -5.22 -0.56 -4.82
N ILE A 5 -5.06 0.77 -4.81
CA ILE A 5 -4.84 1.63 -3.64
C ILE A 5 -5.66 2.91 -3.83
N LEU A 6 -6.42 3.31 -2.80
CA LEU A 6 -7.30 4.48 -2.85
C LEU A 6 -6.64 5.76 -2.36
N SER A 7 -5.92 5.66 -1.23
CA SER A 7 -5.31 6.79 -0.54
C SER A 7 -4.29 6.27 0.48
N ASP A 8 -3.58 7.20 1.12
CA ASP A 8 -2.75 6.94 2.29
C ASP A 8 -3.55 6.27 3.43
N GLN A 9 -4.74 6.78 3.73
CA GLN A 9 -5.60 6.24 4.80
C GLN A 9 -6.06 4.82 4.49
N ASP A 10 -6.29 4.50 3.22
CA ASP A 10 -6.64 3.15 2.77
C ASP A 10 -5.47 2.15 2.93
N VAL A 11 -4.22 2.61 2.83
CA VAL A 11 -3.05 1.77 3.13
C VAL A 11 -2.97 1.48 4.63
N LEU A 12 -3.29 2.46 5.48
CA LEU A 12 -3.31 2.30 6.94
C LEU A 12 -4.49 1.45 7.43
N ASN A 13 -5.64 1.55 6.75
CA ASN A 13 -6.84 0.80 7.03
C ASN A 13 -7.52 0.36 5.73
N SER A 14 -7.27 -0.89 5.34
CA SER A 14 -7.77 -1.43 4.08
C SER A 14 -9.24 -1.88 4.11
N THR A 15 -9.99 -1.64 5.19
CA THR A 15 -11.38 -2.13 5.34
C THR A 15 -12.26 -1.70 4.16
N LEU A 16 -12.15 -0.44 3.74
CA LEU A 16 -12.94 0.09 2.62
C LEU A 16 -12.60 -0.61 1.31
N TRP A 17 -11.31 -0.69 0.96
CA TRP A 17 -10.88 -1.38 -0.26
C TRP A 17 -11.23 -2.86 -0.23
N THR A 18 -10.96 -3.56 0.88
CA THR A 18 -11.23 -5.00 1.04
C THR A 18 -12.71 -5.31 0.86
N SER A 19 -13.62 -4.47 1.38
CA SER A 19 -15.07 -4.66 1.24
C SER A 19 -15.58 -4.60 -0.21
N ARG A 20 -14.79 -4.01 -1.12
CA ARG A 20 -15.13 -3.80 -2.54
C ARG A 20 -14.25 -4.60 -3.50
N ALA A 21 -13.25 -5.32 -2.98
CA ALA A 21 -12.30 -6.06 -3.77
C ALA A 21 -12.92 -7.38 -4.27
N GLN A 22 -12.78 -7.65 -5.57
CA GLN A 22 -13.25 -8.92 -6.15
C GLN A 22 -12.37 -10.11 -5.74
N GLN A 23 -11.07 -9.87 -5.52
CA GLN A 23 -10.10 -10.89 -5.08
C GLN A 23 -9.21 -10.30 -3.98
N PRO A 24 -9.69 -10.19 -2.73
CA PRO A 24 -9.01 -9.44 -1.67
C PRO A 24 -7.63 -10.01 -1.33
N GLN A 25 -7.46 -11.34 -1.36
CA GLN A 25 -6.17 -11.99 -1.05
C GLN A 25 -5.09 -11.65 -2.10
N LEU A 26 -5.43 -11.80 -3.38
CA LEU A 26 -4.52 -11.49 -4.49
C LEU A 26 -4.24 -9.98 -4.56
N GLY A 27 -5.27 -9.16 -4.37
CA GLY A 27 -5.11 -7.72 -4.32
C GLY A 27 -4.21 -7.26 -3.17
N GLN A 28 -4.33 -7.87 -1.98
CA GLN A 28 -3.48 -7.52 -0.84
C GLN A 28 -2.01 -7.87 -1.12
N LEU A 29 -1.73 -8.99 -1.78
CA LEU A 29 -0.38 -9.34 -2.21
C LEU A 29 0.23 -8.26 -3.12
N TYR A 30 -0.53 -7.78 -4.11
CA TYR A 30 -0.05 -6.73 -5.01
C TYR A 30 0.03 -5.36 -4.33
N ARG A 31 -0.90 -5.02 -3.43
CA ARG A 31 -0.83 -3.82 -2.59
C ARG A 31 0.48 -3.78 -1.82
N ASN A 32 0.79 -4.86 -1.11
CA ASN A 32 2.04 -4.95 -0.34
C ASN A 32 3.27 -4.77 -1.24
N LYS A 33 3.31 -5.43 -2.40
CA LYS A 33 4.41 -5.26 -3.38
C LYS A 33 4.59 -3.81 -3.83
N VAL A 34 3.50 -3.12 -4.18
CA VAL A 34 3.53 -1.71 -4.60
C VAL A 34 4.03 -0.82 -3.46
N ILE A 35 3.51 -1.00 -2.24
CA ILE A 35 3.92 -0.23 -1.06
C ILE A 35 5.42 -0.43 -0.79
N CYS A 36 5.92 -1.66 -0.87
CA CYS A 36 7.32 -1.95 -0.58
C CYS A 36 8.29 -1.43 -1.66
N ALA A 37 7.85 -1.32 -2.91
CA ALA A 37 8.68 -0.91 -4.03
C ALA A 37 8.69 0.60 -4.30
N SER A 38 7.78 1.37 -3.68
CA SER A 38 7.54 2.77 -4.03
C SER A 38 7.92 3.74 -2.90
N ASP A 39 8.36 4.94 -3.27
CA ASP A 39 8.51 6.08 -2.35
C ASP A 39 7.29 7.00 -2.37
N TYR A 40 6.61 7.05 -3.52
CA TYR A 40 5.35 7.75 -3.73
C TYR A 40 4.39 6.86 -4.53
N ILE A 41 3.09 6.95 -4.25
CA ILE A 41 2.04 6.20 -4.94
C ILE A 41 1.08 7.20 -5.57
N SER A 42 0.83 7.04 -6.86
CA SER A 42 -0.27 7.71 -7.57
C SER A 42 -1.45 6.75 -7.69
N PRO A 43 -2.52 6.91 -6.91
CA PRO A 43 -3.72 6.08 -7.04
C PRO A 43 -4.44 6.37 -8.37
N GLY A 44 -5.38 5.50 -8.75
CA GLY A 44 -6.22 5.73 -9.94
C GLY A 44 -7.12 6.95 -9.78
N HIS A 45 -7.56 7.24 -8.55
CA HIS A 45 -8.32 8.42 -8.19
C HIS A 45 -7.72 9.09 -6.95
N GLY A 46 -7.59 10.41 -6.99
CA GLY A 46 -7.07 11.21 -5.87
C GLY A 46 -5.61 11.62 -6.03
N PRO A 47 -5.06 12.34 -5.05
CA PRO A 47 -3.70 12.87 -5.12
C PRO A 47 -2.65 11.79 -4.88
N MET A 48 -1.47 11.98 -5.47
CA MET A 48 -0.28 11.22 -5.13
C MET A 48 0.11 11.46 -3.66
N PHE A 49 0.60 10.44 -2.98
CA PHE A 49 1.06 10.54 -1.60
C PHE A 49 2.37 9.78 -1.37
N LYS A 50 3.11 10.18 -0.34
CA LYS A 50 4.37 9.56 0.05
C LYS A 50 4.13 8.27 0.85
N VAL A 51 4.89 7.23 0.58
CA VAL A 51 4.90 6.01 1.38
C VAL A 51 5.67 6.24 2.68
N THR A 52 5.01 6.02 3.82
CA THR A 52 5.62 6.17 5.15
C THR A 52 6.17 4.85 5.66
N ASP A 53 7.06 4.90 6.67
CA ASP A 53 7.60 3.68 7.29
C ASP A 53 6.51 2.83 7.95
N GLN A 54 5.48 3.48 8.51
CA GLN A 54 4.30 2.78 9.05
C GLN A 54 3.60 1.96 7.96
N MET A 55 3.43 2.51 6.75
CA MET A 55 2.84 1.77 5.64
C MET A 55 3.71 0.57 5.23
N ARG A 56 5.03 0.73 5.24
CA ARG A 56 5.97 -0.36 4.94
C ARG A 56 5.91 -1.47 5.99
N GLN A 57 5.73 -1.12 7.27
CA GLN A 57 5.54 -2.08 8.35
C GLN A 57 4.23 -2.85 8.18
N ILE A 58 3.13 -2.17 7.87
CA ILE A 58 1.82 -2.80 7.60
C ILE A 58 1.91 -3.75 6.40
N ALA A 59 2.61 -3.34 5.33
CA ALA A 59 2.84 -4.16 4.14
C ALA A 59 3.86 -5.29 4.35
N GLN A 60 4.46 -5.40 5.54
CA GLN A 60 5.48 -6.40 5.90
C GLN A 60 6.65 -6.42 4.92
N CYS A 61 7.13 -5.24 4.52
CA CYS A 61 8.25 -5.13 3.60
C CYS A 61 9.50 -5.78 4.19
N GLN A 62 10.06 -6.76 3.48
CA GLN A 62 11.35 -7.33 3.84
C GLN A 62 12.44 -6.25 3.71
N GLY A 63 13.32 -6.18 4.71
CA GLY A 63 13.99 -4.96 5.13
C GLY A 63 14.77 -4.18 4.06
N LYS A 64 14.55 -2.86 4.06
CA LYS A 64 15.64 -1.87 4.05
C LYS A 64 15.91 -1.35 5.48
N LEU A 65 15.91 -2.23 6.48
CA LEU A 65 16.49 -1.95 7.80
C LEU A 65 17.93 -2.48 7.81
N SER A 66 18.79 -1.85 7.00
CA SER A 66 20.25 -1.98 7.06
C SER A 66 20.85 -0.84 6.25
N ALA A 67 20.80 0.37 6.82
CA ALA A 67 21.68 1.48 6.45
C ALA A 67 21.60 2.57 7.51
N SER A 68 22.37 2.40 8.59
CA SER A 68 23.05 3.50 9.27
C SER A 68 23.96 2.91 10.34
N GLY A 69 25.23 2.75 9.96
CA GLY A 69 26.33 2.95 10.91
C GLY A 69 26.57 4.44 11.15
#